data_AF-A0A1R0H711-F1
#
_entry.id   AF-A0A1R0H711-F1
#
_cell.length_a   1.000
_cell.length_b   1.000
_cell.length_c   1.000
_cell.angle_alpha   90.00
_cell.angle_beta   90.00
_cell.angle_gamma   90.00
#
_symmetry.space_group_name_H-M   'P 1'
#
loop_
_entity.id
_entity.type
_entity.pdbx_description
1 polymer ?
#
loop_
_entity_poly.entity_id
_entity_poly.type
_entity_poly.pdbx_seq_one_letter_code
_entity_poly.pdbx_strand_id
1 'polypeptide(L)'
;MMREKVIKREIRVLNVLLFINTVVWKYLFGKPADSLEKSTENKDEYMLTDNDPLVSRFISVPKDMASFSPCSFVAGVVEAIMDSCQCPARVTAHTVPVDGRPHRTVILMKIEKSVLDREERLGAS
;
A
#
# COMPACT_ATOMS: atom_id res chain seq x y z
N MET A 1 8.23 -21.93 -7.42
CA MET A 1 6.87 -22.47 -7.56
C MET A 1 5.91 -21.28 -7.71
N MET A 2 5.59 -20.88 -8.94
CA MET A 2 4.68 -19.75 -9.22
C MET A 2 3.26 -20.30 -9.31
N ARG A 3 2.33 -19.75 -8.50
CA ARG A 3 1.04 -20.38 -8.21
C ARG A 3 -0.13 -19.81 -9.01
N GLU A 4 0.10 -18.82 -9.88
CA GLU A 4 -0.91 -18.30 -10.83
C GLU A 4 -0.61 -18.76 -12.26
N LYS A 5 -1.61 -19.36 -12.91
CA LYS A 5 -1.49 -20.02 -14.22
C LYS A 5 -1.51 -19.07 -15.43
N VAL A 6 -1.76 -17.78 -15.23
CA VAL A 6 -1.72 -16.75 -16.29
C VAL A 6 -1.01 -15.52 -15.74
N ILE A 7 0.18 -15.22 -16.26
CA ILE A 7 0.95 -14.03 -15.88
C ILE A 7 0.37 -12.85 -16.66
N LYS A 8 -0.59 -12.14 -16.06
CA LYS A 8 -1.01 -10.83 -16.57
C LYS A 8 -0.25 -9.76 -15.80
N ARG A 9 0.71 -9.11 -16.47
CA ARG A 9 1.43 -7.98 -15.87
C ARG A 9 0.48 -6.79 -15.80
N GLU A 10 -0.03 -6.51 -14.60
CA GLU A 10 -0.84 -5.32 -14.37
C GLU A 10 0.03 -4.07 -14.47
N ILE A 11 -0.34 -3.20 -15.40
CA ILE A 11 0.33 -1.91 -15.65
C ILE A 11 -0.54 -0.72 -15.24
N ARG A 12 -1.80 -0.99 -14.84
CA ARG A 12 -2.75 0.01 -14.39
C ARG A 12 -2.62 0.21 -12.90
N VAL A 13 -2.43 1.46 -12.46
CA VAL A 13 -2.21 1.80 -11.03
C VAL A 13 -3.29 1.17 -10.14
N LEU A 14 -4.57 1.35 -10.48
CA LEU A 14 -5.67 0.82 -9.69
C LEU A 14 -5.65 -0.72 -9.58
N ASN A 15 -5.30 -1.42 -10.66
CA ASN A 15 -5.25 -2.88 -10.66
C ASN A 15 -4.10 -3.40 -9.79
N VAL A 16 -2.94 -2.74 -9.84
CA VAL A 16 -1.79 -3.07 -8.99
C VAL A 16 -2.15 -2.85 -7.51
N LEU A 17 -2.82 -1.74 -7.18
CA LEU A 17 -3.26 -1.45 -5.81
C LEU A 17 -4.32 -2.44 -5.31
N LEU A 18 -5.26 -2.84 -6.16
CA LEU A 18 -6.25 -3.88 -5.84
C LEU A 18 -5.60 -5.24 -5.62
N PHE A 19 -4.59 -5.59 -6.44
CA PHE A 19 -3.79 -6.79 -6.26
C PHE A 19 -3.04 -6.78 -4.93
N ILE A 20 -2.43 -5.64 -4.56
CA ILE A 20 -1.76 -5.48 -3.27
C ILE A 20 -2.75 -5.68 -2.12
N ASN A 21 -3.90 -5.00 -2.16
CA ASN A 21 -4.94 -5.09 -1.13
C ASN A 21 -5.48 -6.52 -0.94
N THR A 22 -5.79 -7.21 -2.02
CA THR A 22 -6.55 -8.48 -1.95
C THR A 22 -5.68 -9.73 -1.97
N VAL A 23 -4.61 -9.72 -2.76
CA VAL A 23 -3.76 -10.90 -2.96
C VAL A 23 -2.55 -10.82 -2.04
N VAL A 24 -1.75 -9.76 -2.16
CA VAL A 24 -0.50 -9.63 -1.37
C VAL A 24 -0.80 -9.58 0.12
N TRP A 25 -1.78 -8.77 0.53
CA TRP A 25 -2.18 -8.67 1.95
C TRP A 25 -2.65 -10.00 2.51
N LYS A 26 -3.47 -10.75 1.75
CA LYS A 26 -3.93 -12.07 2.17
C LYS A 26 -2.79 -13.07 2.29
N TYR A 27 -1.79 -13.02 1.41
CA TYR A 27 -0.61 -13.89 1.50
C TYR A 27 0.30 -13.54 2.67
N LEU A 28 0.50 -12.25 2.98
CA LEU A 28 1.38 -11.81 4.06
C LEU A 28 0.71 -11.89 5.44
N PHE A 29 -0.57 -11.56 5.52
CA PHE A 29 -1.28 -11.33 6.79
C PHE A 29 -2.55 -12.16 6.97
N GLY A 30 -2.91 -13.02 6.02
CA GLY A 30 -4.07 -13.91 6.12
C GLY A 30 -5.43 -13.23 5.91
N LYS A 31 -5.47 -11.90 5.73
CA LYS A 31 -6.67 -11.10 5.45
C LYS A 31 -6.39 -10.06 4.35
N PRO A 32 -7.40 -9.62 3.58
CA PRO A 32 -7.25 -8.42 2.75
C PRO A 32 -7.00 -7.19 3.64
N ALA A 33 -6.46 -6.11 3.07
CA ALA A 33 -6.40 -4.85 3.80
C ALA A 33 -7.82 -4.30 4.03
N ASP A 34 -7.96 -3.45 5.04
CA ASP A 34 -9.26 -2.99 5.49
C ASP A 34 -9.87 -1.93 4.55
N SER A 35 -9.05 -1.06 3.97
CA SER A 35 -9.50 -0.12 2.94
C SER A 35 -8.40 0.25 1.94
N LEU A 36 -8.83 0.59 0.73
CA LEU A 36 -8.00 1.21 -0.31
C LEU A 36 -8.75 2.44 -0.83
N GLU A 37 -8.17 3.61 -0.63
CA GLU A 37 -8.81 4.90 -0.89
C GLU A 37 -7.88 5.77 -1.75
N LYS A 38 -8.47 6.60 -2.61
CA LYS A 38 -7.74 7.66 -3.31
C LYS A 38 -7.88 8.94 -2.51
N SER A 39 -6.79 9.70 -2.34
CA SER A 39 -6.83 10.99 -1.66
C SER A 39 -7.74 11.97 -2.41
N THR A 40 -8.57 12.68 -1.65
CA THR A 40 -9.45 13.74 -2.17
C THR A 40 -8.70 15.03 -2.44
N GLU A 41 -7.58 15.23 -1.74
CA GLU A 41 -6.75 16.44 -1.84
C GLU A 41 -5.72 16.32 -2.96
N ASN A 42 -5.13 15.13 -3.09
CA ASN A 42 -3.98 14.89 -3.96
C ASN A 42 -4.27 13.74 -4.94
N LYS A 43 -4.33 14.06 -6.24
CA LYS A 43 -4.66 13.07 -7.28
C LYS A 43 -3.59 11.99 -7.45
N ASP A 44 -2.38 12.26 -6.99
CA ASP A 44 -1.20 11.38 -6.99
C ASP A 44 -1.13 10.47 -5.77
N GLU A 45 -2.08 10.56 -4.83
CA GLU A 45 -1.99 9.84 -3.55
C GLU A 45 -3.09 8.79 -3.38
N TYR A 46 -2.67 7.61 -2.94
CA TYR A 46 -3.52 6.50 -2.55
C TYR A 46 -3.18 6.06 -1.13
N MET A 47 -4.18 5.60 -0.39
CA MET A 47 -4.07 5.19 1.00
C MET A 47 -4.58 3.76 1.16
N LEU A 48 -3.73 2.89 1.69
CA LEU A 48 -4.12 1.53 2.08
C LEU A 48 -4.15 1.47 3.61
N THR A 49 -5.31 1.14 4.19
CA THR A 49 -5.48 1.06 5.65
C THR A 49 -5.43 -0.39 6.11
N ASP A 50 -4.66 -0.64 7.16
CA ASP A 50 -4.74 -1.86 7.97
C ASP A 50 -5.08 -1.48 9.42
N ASN A 51 -6.21 -1.95 9.91
CA ASN A 51 -6.71 -1.63 11.24
C ASN A 51 -6.01 -2.41 12.36
N ASP A 52 -5.43 -3.56 12.03
CA ASP A 52 -4.75 -4.45 12.98
C ASP A 52 -3.55 -5.13 12.28
N PRO A 53 -2.46 -4.37 12.04
CA PRO A 53 -1.31 -4.91 11.33
C PRO A 53 -0.57 -5.92 12.21
N LEU A 54 -0.40 -7.16 11.71
CA LEU A 54 0.29 -8.23 12.44
C LEU A 54 1.71 -7.85 12.88
N VAL A 55 2.41 -7.05 12.06
CA VAL A 55 3.78 -6.59 12.35
C VAL A 55 3.82 -5.71 13.60
N SER A 56 2.81 -4.85 13.78
CA SER A 56 2.75 -3.94 14.94
C SER A 56 2.32 -4.62 16.24
N ARG A 57 1.61 -5.77 16.16
CA ARG A 57 1.08 -6.47 17.33
C ARG A 57 2.16 -6.96 18.31
N PHE A 58 3.36 -7.21 17.82
CA PHE A 58 4.48 -7.72 18.61
C PHE A 58 5.54 -6.66 18.92
N ILE A 59 5.32 -5.40 18.52
CA ILE A 59 6.31 -4.32 18.63
C ILE A 59 5.69 -3.17 19.43
N SER A 60 6.27 -2.91 20.60
CA SER A 60 5.96 -1.71 21.39
C SER A 60 6.88 -0.59 20.96
N VAL A 61 6.33 0.48 20.36
CA VAL A 61 7.11 1.66 19.98
C VAL A 61 7.19 2.60 21.19
N PRO A 62 8.40 2.94 21.67
CA PRO A 62 8.58 3.95 22.73
C PRO A 62 8.03 5.31 22.31
N LYS A 63 7.49 6.09 23.26
CA LYS A 63 6.84 7.39 22.98
C LYS A 63 7.79 8.42 22.35
N ASP A 64 9.08 8.31 22.63
CA ASP A 64 10.18 9.09 22.09
C ASP A 64 10.54 8.73 20.63
N MET A 65 10.07 7.58 20.12
CA MET A 65 10.20 7.16 18.72
C MET A 65 8.86 7.23 17.97
N ALA A 66 8.07 8.26 18.21
CA ALA A 66 6.74 8.41 17.58
C ALA A 66 6.77 8.44 16.03
N SER A 67 7.90 8.80 15.42
CA SER A 67 8.07 8.81 13.96
C SER A 67 8.34 7.43 13.35
N PHE A 68 8.65 6.42 14.15
CA PHE A 68 8.94 5.07 13.66
C PHE A 68 7.64 4.25 13.58
N SER A 69 7.26 3.86 12.36
CA SER A 69 6.21 2.86 12.16
C SER A 69 6.85 1.49 11.85
N PRO A 70 6.55 0.42 12.61
CA PRO A 70 7.02 -0.93 12.28
C PRO A 70 6.55 -1.40 10.90
N CYS A 71 5.42 -0.85 10.43
CA CYS A 71 4.87 -1.09 9.12
C CYS A 71 5.68 -0.43 7.99
N SER A 72 6.77 0.29 8.28
CA SER A 72 7.69 0.81 7.25
C SER A 72 8.35 -0.33 6.46
N PHE A 73 8.57 -1.48 7.10
CA PHE A 73 8.98 -2.70 6.40
C PHE A 73 7.95 -3.11 5.34
N VAL A 74 6.66 -3.08 5.70
CA VAL A 74 5.55 -3.43 4.79
C VAL A 74 5.44 -2.39 3.68
N ALA A 75 5.61 -1.10 3.98
CA ALA A 75 5.67 -0.04 2.97
C ALA A 75 6.76 -0.30 1.92
N GLY A 76 7.96 -0.73 2.34
CA GLY A 76 9.03 -1.10 1.40
C GLY A 76 8.67 -2.30 0.50
N VAL A 77 7.95 -3.29 1.02
CA VAL A 77 7.44 -4.41 0.20
C VAL A 77 6.45 -3.90 -0.85
N VAL A 78 5.54 -3.02 -0.45
CA VAL A 78 4.56 -2.39 -1.35
C VAL A 78 5.26 -1.56 -2.44
N GLU A 79 6.27 -0.78 -2.06
CA GLU A 79 7.08 0.03 -2.98
C GLU A 79 7.77 -0.85 -4.03
N ALA A 80 8.41 -1.94 -3.61
CA ALA A 80 9.09 -2.87 -4.51
C ALA A 80 8.13 -3.55 -5.51
N ILE A 81 6.91 -3.88 -5.07
CA ILE A 81 5.88 -4.46 -5.95
C ILE A 81 5.44 -3.44 -7.00
N MET A 82 5.17 -2.20 -6.57
CA MET A 82 4.76 -1.13 -7.48
C MET A 82 5.86 -0.80 -8.51
N ASP A 83 7.11 -0.74 -8.10
CA ASP A 83 8.26 -0.56 -8.99
C ASP A 83 8.36 -1.71 -10.02
N SER A 84 8.22 -2.96 -9.56
CA SER A 84 8.22 -4.15 -10.41
C SER A 84 7.08 -4.16 -11.44
N CYS A 85 5.95 -3.53 -11.11
CA CYS A 85 4.79 -3.34 -12.00
C CYS A 85 4.93 -2.13 -12.94
N GLN A 86 6.08 -1.45 -12.95
CA GLN A 86 6.30 -0.19 -13.66
C GLN A 86 5.32 0.92 -13.26
N CYS A 87 4.92 0.94 -11.99
CA CYS A 87 4.13 2.00 -11.38
C CYS A 87 4.91 2.61 -10.21
N PRO A 88 6.15 3.11 -10.43
CA PRO A 88 6.97 3.65 -9.35
C PRO A 88 6.22 4.71 -8.55
N ALA A 89 6.42 4.65 -7.24
CA ALA A 89 5.74 5.48 -6.27
C ALA A 89 6.54 5.48 -4.97
N ARG A 90 6.47 6.59 -4.24
CA ARG A 90 7.05 6.70 -2.91
C ARG A 90 6.04 6.16 -1.90
N VAL A 91 6.46 5.20 -1.06
CA VAL A 91 5.56 4.57 -0.08
C VAL A 91 6.02 4.87 1.35
N THR A 92 5.10 5.32 2.19
CA THR A 92 5.37 5.59 3.61
C THR A 92 4.30 4.94 4.49
N ALA A 93 4.68 4.54 5.70
CA ALA A 93 3.76 4.00 6.69
C ALA A 93 3.56 4.98 7.85
N HIS A 94 2.31 5.21 8.21
CA HIS A 94 1.92 6.11 9.29
C HIS A 94 0.96 5.39 10.24
N THR A 95 1.32 5.34 11.52
CA THR A 95 0.41 4.84 12.55
C THR A 95 -0.57 5.96 12.89
N VAL A 96 -1.87 5.72 12.64
CA VAL A 96 -2.97 6.67 12.88
C VAL A 96 -3.99 6.00 13.80
N PRO A 97 -3.76 6.04 15.13
CA PRO A 97 -4.64 5.43 16.10
C PRO A 97 -6.06 5.99 16.01
N VAL A 98 -7.05 5.11 16.08
CA VAL A 98 -8.46 5.48 16.23
C VAL A 98 -9.07 4.68 17.38
N ASP A 99 -10.27 5.07 17.83
CA ASP A 99 -10.92 4.39 18.95
C ASP A 99 -11.08 2.88 18.67
N GLY A 100 -10.69 2.06 19.63
CA GLY A 100 -10.63 0.60 19.52
C GLY A 100 -9.52 0.04 18.61
N ARG A 101 -8.70 0.86 17.93
CA ARG A 101 -7.63 0.42 17.00
C ARG A 101 -6.35 1.24 17.19
N PRO A 102 -5.57 0.97 18.27
CA PRO A 102 -4.38 1.76 18.61
C PRO A 102 -3.23 1.60 17.60
N HIS A 103 -3.22 0.50 16.85
CA HIS A 103 -2.17 0.18 15.89
C HIS A 103 -2.59 0.39 14.43
N ARG A 104 -3.76 1.00 14.20
CA ARG A 104 -4.23 1.29 12.85
C ARG A 104 -3.12 2.02 12.07
N THR A 105 -2.78 1.47 10.92
CA THR A 105 -1.71 1.97 10.06
C THR A 105 -2.30 2.35 8.71
N VAL A 106 -1.86 3.49 8.19
CA VAL A 106 -2.11 3.92 6.81
C VAL A 106 -0.80 3.86 6.05
N ILE A 107 -0.81 3.14 4.93
CA ILE A 107 0.28 3.11 3.96
C ILE A 107 -0.08 4.10 2.86
N LEU A 108 0.65 5.21 2.82
CA LEU A 108 0.49 6.26 1.83
C LEU A 108 1.37 5.93 0.62
N MET A 109 0.78 5.93 -0.55
CA MET A 109 1.45 5.67 -1.83
C MET A 109 1.31 6.92 -2.68
N LYS A 110 2.42 7.62 -2.88
CA LYS A 110 2.50 8.83 -3.73
C LYS A 110 3.08 8.44 -5.08
N ILE A 111 2.20 8.35 -6.07
CA ILE A 111 2.51 7.89 -7.42
C ILE A 111 3.37 8.92 -8.15
N GLU A 112 4.40 8.45 -8.86
CA GLU A 112 5.21 9.36 -9.67
C GLU A 112 4.42 10.01 -10.80
N LYS A 113 4.73 11.28 -11.08
CA LYS A 113 4.09 12.03 -12.16
C LYS A 113 4.16 11.31 -13.52
N SER A 114 5.29 10.67 -13.81
CA SER A 114 5.50 9.89 -15.04
C SER A 114 4.45 8.80 -15.25
N VAL A 115 4.00 8.16 -14.17
CA VAL A 115 2.98 7.11 -14.16
C VAL A 115 1.59 7.70 -14.35
N LEU A 116 1.30 8.85 -13.74
CA LEU A 116 0.02 9.54 -13.90
C LEU A 116 -0.16 10.04 -15.35
N ASP A 117 0.87 10.63 -15.93
CA ASP A 117 0.88 11.06 -17.33
C ASP A 117 0.65 9.87 -18.28
N ARG A 118 1.17 8.68 -17.93
CA ARG A 118 0.92 7.44 -18.67
C ARG A 118 -0.52 6.94 -18.50
N GLU A 119 -1.06 6.94 -17.27
CA GLU A 119 -2.44 6.54 -17.00
C GLU A 119 -3.44 7.40 -17.76
N GLU A 120 -3.21 8.71 -17.86
CA GLU A 120 -4.07 9.62 -18.62
C GLU A 120 -4.09 9.27 -20.11
N ARG A 121 -2.93 8.99 -20.71
CA ARG A 121 -2.83 8.55 -22.11
C ARG A 121 -3.54 7.22 -22.37
N LEU A 122 -3.49 6.30 -21.41
CA LEU A 122 -4.14 4.98 -21.49
C LEU A 122 -5.64 5.03 -21.14
N GLY A 123 -6.10 6.09 -20.49
CA GLY A 123 -7.52 6.33 -20.19
C GLY A 123 -8.26 7.10 -21.29
N ALA A 124 -7.52 7.73 -22.20
CA ALA A 124 -8.04 8.46 -23.36
C ALA A 124 -8.34 7.56 -24.58
N SER A 125 -8.26 6.23 -24.43
CA SER A 125 -8.52 5.22 -25.47
C SER A 125 -9.69 4.33 -25.11
#